data_AF-A0A7V1EPL6-F1
#
_entry.id   AF-A0A7V1EPL6-F1
#
_cell.length_a   1.000
_cell.length_b   1.000
_cell.length_c   1.000
_cell.angle_alpha   90.00
_cell.angle_beta   90.00
_cell.angle_gamma   90.00
#
_symmetry.space_group_name_H-M   'P 1'
#
loop_
_entity.id
_entity.type
_entity.pdbx_description
1 polymer ?
#
loop_
_entity_poly.entity_id
_entity_poly.type
_entity_poly.pdbx_seq_one_letter_code
_entity_poly.pdbx_strand_id
1 'polypeptide(L)'
;MTKLMKDIRNQPEELLKCLKYNLGEGRKALDDAADILKHADHIYITGIGSSWHAGMAVLSLFENAGTPAHLVDASELLHFIKIPSNSVIIVLSRSGKSVEIVKLFNIIKGMDTKIIGITNTPD
;
A
#
# COMPACT_ATOMS: atom_id res chain seq x y z
N MET A 1 17.75 16.10 21.82
CA MET A 1 17.01 14.91 21.33
C MET A 1 16.99 14.94 19.80
N THR A 2 17.47 13.88 19.15
CA THR A 2 17.54 13.80 17.68
C THR A 2 16.13 13.74 17.07
N LYS A 3 16.02 14.03 15.77
CA LYS A 3 14.76 13.86 15.02
C LYS A 3 14.23 12.43 15.12
N LEU A 4 15.10 11.44 14.91
CA LEU A 4 14.76 10.03 15.04
C LEU A 4 14.15 9.68 16.42
N MET A 5 14.75 10.16 17.51
CA MET A 5 14.23 9.91 18.86
C MET A 5 12.89 10.60 19.11
N LYS A 6 12.63 11.76 18.49
CA LYS A 6 11.32 12.41 18.52
C LYS A 6 10.29 11.54 17.79
N ASP A 7 10.62 11.09 16.58
CA ASP A 7 9.73 10.29 15.74
C ASP A 7 9.34 8.96 16.42
N ILE A 8 10.31 8.27 17.04
CA ILE A 8 10.07 7.03 17.79
C ILE A 8 9.14 7.27 18.98
N ARG A 9 9.38 8.34 19.77
CA ARG A 9 8.57 8.65 20.95
C ARG A 9 7.14 9.06 20.62
N ASN A 10 6.91 9.60 19.42
CA ASN A 10 5.61 10.10 18.95
C ASN A 10 4.77 9.01 18.25
N GLN A 11 5.28 7.76 18.13
CA GLN A 11 4.54 6.67 17.48
C GLN A 11 3.16 6.39 18.10
N PRO A 12 2.96 6.41 19.43
CA PRO A 12 1.64 6.21 20.02
C PRO A 12 0.62 7.27 19.55
N GLU A 13 1.04 8.54 19.53
CA GLU A 13 0.19 9.64 19.08
C GLU A 13 -0.11 9.55 17.57
N GLU A 14 0.88 9.21 16.74
CA GLU A 14 0.67 9.02 15.29
C GLU A 14 -0.27 7.84 15.00
N LEU A 15 -0.16 6.75 15.75
CA LEU A 15 -1.09 5.63 15.63
C LEU A 15 -2.52 6.05 15.96
N LEU A 16 -2.73 6.80 17.05
CA LEU A 16 -4.05 7.30 17.43
C LEU A 16 -4.62 8.26 16.38
N LYS A 17 -3.79 9.13 15.78
CA LYS A 17 -4.22 10.01 14.67
C LYS A 17 -4.64 9.20 13.46
N CYS A 18 -3.83 8.21 13.08
CA CYS A 18 -4.12 7.31 11.97
C CYS A 18 -5.45 6.57 12.18
N LEU A 19 -5.68 6.02 13.37
CA LEU A 19 -6.94 5.35 13.71
C LEU A 19 -8.13 6.32 13.67
N LYS A 20 -8.00 7.52 14.26
CA LYS A 20 -9.07 8.54 14.23
C LYS A 20 -9.46 8.92 12.82
N TYR A 21 -8.48 9.13 11.94
CA TYR A 21 -8.74 9.45 10.54
C TYR A 21 -9.47 8.31 9.82
N ASN A 22 -8.95 7.08 9.94
CA ASN A 22 -9.50 5.90 9.27
C ASN A 22 -10.88 5.48 9.79
N LEU A 23 -11.20 5.79 11.05
CA LEU A 23 -12.53 5.60 11.62
C LEU A 23 -13.49 6.78 11.36
N GLY A 24 -12.96 7.90 10.86
CA GLY A 24 -13.71 9.11 10.52
C GLY A 24 -13.69 9.39 9.02
N GLU A 25 -13.07 10.50 8.63
CA GLU A 25 -13.05 11.01 7.24
C GLU A 25 -12.47 9.98 6.23
N GLY A 26 -11.46 9.22 6.63
CA GLY A 26 -10.82 8.20 5.80
C GLY A 26 -11.66 6.94 5.62
N ARG A 27 -12.76 6.76 6.36
CA ARG A 27 -13.53 5.51 6.37
C ARG A 27 -14.06 5.13 5.00
N LYS A 28 -14.60 6.11 4.26
CA LYS A 28 -15.14 5.85 2.92
C LYS A 28 -14.08 5.30 1.97
N ALA A 29 -12.85 5.84 2.01
CA ALA A 29 -11.77 5.35 1.17
C ALA A 29 -11.36 3.91 1.52
N LEU A 30 -11.44 3.52 2.80
CA LEU A 30 -11.21 2.14 3.23
C LEU A 30 -12.31 1.19 2.74
N ASP A 31 -13.57 1.62 2.83
CA ASP A 31 -14.70 0.81 2.36
C ASP A 31 -14.61 0.64 0.82
N ASP A 32 -14.33 1.71 0.08
CA ASP A 32 -14.10 1.69 -1.37
C ASP A 32 -12.92 0.75 -1.73
N ALA A 33 -11.82 0.80 -0.98
CA ALA A 33 -10.66 -0.08 -1.18
C ALA A 33 -11.01 -1.56 -0.89
N ALA A 34 -11.78 -1.83 0.16
CA ALA A 34 -12.24 -3.17 0.48
C ALA A 34 -13.15 -3.73 -0.61
N ASP A 35 -14.04 -2.92 -1.18
CA ASP A 35 -14.90 -3.33 -2.29
C ASP A 35 -14.12 -3.62 -3.56
N ILE A 36 -13.08 -2.82 -3.87
CA ILE A 36 -12.16 -3.11 -4.98
C ILE A 36 -11.47 -4.47 -4.78
N LEU A 37 -11.00 -4.75 -3.56
CA LEU A 37 -10.28 -6.00 -3.26
C LEU A 37 -11.16 -7.24 -3.35
N LYS A 38 -12.47 -7.15 -3.06
CA LYS A 38 -13.41 -8.28 -3.16
C LYS A 38 -13.57 -8.80 -4.59
N HIS A 39 -13.29 -7.98 -5.59
CA HIS A 39 -13.47 -8.30 -7.00
C HIS A 39 -12.13 -8.56 -7.73
N ALA A 40 -11.02 -8.56 -7.00
CA ALA A 40 -9.69 -8.79 -7.53
C ALA A 40 -9.43 -10.29 -7.74
N ASP A 41 -8.91 -10.66 -8.92
CA ASP A 41 -8.42 -12.03 -9.14
C ASP A 41 -7.00 -12.21 -8.57
N HIS A 42 -6.22 -11.12 -8.56
CA HIS A 42 -4.85 -11.10 -8.10
C HIS A 42 -4.57 -9.86 -7.26
N ILE A 43 -3.93 -10.03 -6.09
CA ILE A 43 -3.56 -8.94 -5.19
C ILE A 43 -2.05 -8.88 -5.06
N TYR A 44 -1.48 -7.72 -5.36
CA TYR A 44 -0.06 -7.42 -5.17
C TYR A 44 0.09 -6.34 -4.11
N ILE A 45 0.92 -6.58 -3.11
CA ILE A 45 1.34 -5.60 -2.11
C ILE A 45 2.75 -5.17 -2.49
N THR A 46 3.00 -3.87 -2.58
CA THR A 46 4.30 -3.35 -2.99
C THR A 46 4.69 -2.09 -2.24
N GLY A 47 5.98 -1.80 -2.23
CA GLY A 47 6.58 -0.64 -1.59
C GLY A 47 8.10 -0.69 -1.79
N ILE A 48 8.80 0.28 -1.19
CA ILE A 48 10.27 0.32 -1.21
C ILE A 48 10.79 0.40 0.22
N GLY A 49 11.84 -0.37 0.51
CA GLY A 49 12.56 -0.31 1.78
C GLY A 49 11.64 -0.53 2.99
N SER A 50 11.62 0.40 3.95
CA SER A 50 10.75 0.29 5.14
C SER A 50 9.26 0.15 4.82
N SER A 51 8.78 0.72 3.72
CA SER A 51 7.37 0.57 3.34
C SER A 51 7.08 -0.84 2.83
N TRP A 52 8.03 -1.45 2.12
CA TRP A 52 7.94 -2.86 1.72
C TRP A 52 7.98 -3.80 2.94
N HIS A 53 8.83 -3.52 3.94
CA HIS A 53 8.86 -4.27 5.19
C HIS A 53 7.52 -4.20 5.94
N ALA A 54 6.84 -3.05 5.95
CA ALA A 54 5.49 -2.96 6.51
C ALA A 54 4.49 -3.88 5.77
N GLY A 55 4.70 -4.10 4.47
CA GLY A 55 3.93 -5.03 3.66
C GLY A 55 4.00 -6.49 4.12
N MET A 56 5.02 -6.90 4.87
CA MET A 56 5.06 -8.25 5.46
C MET A 56 3.94 -8.48 6.47
N ALA A 57 3.66 -7.46 7.30
CA ALA A 57 2.54 -7.52 8.25
C ALA A 57 1.19 -7.44 7.54
N VAL A 58 1.11 -6.73 6.40
CA VAL A 58 -0.10 -6.70 5.58
C VAL A 58 -0.34 -8.06 4.94
N LEU A 59 0.69 -8.67 4.34
CA LEU A 59 0.61 -9.99 3.72
C LEU A 59 0.11 -11.04 4.70
N SER A 60 0.62 -11.05 5.94
CA SER A 60 0.18 -12.02 6.95
C SER A 60 -1.30 -11.88 7.31
N LEU A 61 -1.88 -10.67 7.24
CA LEU A 61 -3.32 -10.46 7.44
C LEU A 61 -4.15 -11.03 6.29
N PHE A 62 -3.69 -10.86 5.04
CA PHE A 62 -4.34 -11.45 3.87
C PHE A 62 -4.31 -12.99 3.92
N GLU A 63 -3.14 -13.57 4.20
CA GLU A 63 -2.98 -15.02 4.35
C GLU A 63 -3.86 -15.58 5.48
N ASN A 64 -3.91 -14.91 6.64
CA ASN A 64 -4.76 -15.31 7.75
C ASN A 64 -6.27 -15.19 7.44
N ALA A 65 -6.65 -14.29 6.54
CA ALA A 65 -8.02 -14.16 6.04
C ALA A 65 -8.36 -15.19 4.94
N GLY A 66 -7.40 -15.99 4.50
CA GLY A 66 -7.58 -16.94 3.39
C GLY A 66 -7.64 -16.28 2.02
N THR A 67 -7.14 -15.05 1.90
CA THR A 67 -7.11 -14.28 0.65
C THR A 67 -5.67 -14.25 0.13
N PRO A 68 -5.34 -14.96 -0.96
CA PRO A 68 -3.98 -14.98 -1.50
C PRO A 68 -3.52 -13.58 -1.94
N ALA A 69 -2.31 -13.20 -1.56
CA ALA A 69 -1.67 -11.96 -2.00
C ALA A 69 -0.16 -12.15 -2.24
N HIS A 70 0.45 -11.26 -3.01
CA HIS A 70 1.88 -11.32 -3.32
C HIS A 70 2.58 -10.06 -2.81
N LEU A 71 3.55 -10.19 -1.90
CA LEU A 71 4.42 -9.09 -1.52
C LEU A 71 5.63 -9.01 -2.46
N VAL A 72 5.78 -7.90 -3.17
CA VAL A 72 6.83 -7.69 -4.18
C VAL A 72 7.46 -6.32 -4.02
N ASP A 73 8.80 -6.23 -4.04
CA ASP A 73 9.47 -4.92 -4.05
C ASP A 73 9.05 -4.13 -5.30
N ALA A 74 8.86 -2.82 -5.17
CA ALA A 74 8.35 -2.01 -6.28
C ALA A 74 9.27 -2.03 -7.50
N SER A 75 10.59 -2.16 -7.30
CA SER A 75 11.57 -2.26 -8.39
C SER A 75 11.40 -3.57 -9.14
N GLU A 76 11.18 -4.67 -8.42
CA GLU A 76 10.97 -5.99 -9.00
C GLU A 76 9.65 -6.06 -9.76
N LEU A 77 8.58 -5.50 -9.17
CA LEU A 77 7.27 -5.41 -9.81
C LEU A 77 7.33 -4.60 -11.11
N LEU A 78 8.12 -3.54 -11.13
CA LEU A 78 8.31 -2.68 -12.30
C LEU A 78 9.08 -3.36 -13.44
N HIS A 79 10.08 -4.18 -13.10
CA HIS A 79 11.06 -4.67 -14.09
C HIS A 79 10.87 -6.13 -14.51
N PHE A 80 10.34 -6.99 -13.64
CA PHE A 80 10.42 -8.44 -13.84
C PHE A 80 9.07 -9.16 -13.72
N ILE A 81 8.07 -8.56 -13.10
CA ILE A 81 6.78 -9.21 -12.89
C ILE A 81 5.78 -8.78 -13.96
N LYS A 82 5.17 -9.78 -14.61
CA LYS A 82 4.03 -9.56 -15.48
C LYS A 82 2.76 -9.51 -14.64
N ILE A 83 2.09 -8.37 -14.64
CA ILE A 83 0.83 -8.16 -13.91
C ILE A 83 -0.33 -8.77 -14.74
N PRO A 84 -1.06 -9.77 -14.21
CA PRO A 84 -2.24 -10.31 -14.88
C PRO A 84 -3.39 -9.29 -14.97
N SER A 85 -4.35 -9.54 -15.86
CA SER A 85 -5.60 -8.78 -15.89
C SER A 85 -6.39 -8.92 -14.58
N ASN A 86 -7.27 -7.96 -14.30
CA ASN A 86 -8.06 -7.88 -13.06
C ASN A 86 -7.22 -7.97 -11.77
N SER A 87 -6.01 -7.40 -11.82
CA SER A 87 -5.13 -7.29 -10.64
C SER A 87 -5.42 -6.03 -9.85
N VAL A 88 -5.22 -6.10 -8.53
CA VAL A 88 -5.19 -4.93 -7.64
C VAL A 88 -3.79 -4.80 -7.03
N ILE A 89 -3.21 -3.61 -7.13
CA ILE A 89 -1.90 -3.31 -6.56
C ILE A 89 -2.08 -2.36 -5.37
N ILE A 90 -1.74 -2.84 -4.17
CA ILE A 90 -1.66 -2.06 -2.94
C ILE A 90 -0.25 -1.49 -2.84
N VAL A 91 -0.14 -0.16 -2.95
CA VAL A 91 1.13 0.57 -2.90
C VAL A 91 1.32 1.19 -1.52
N LEU A 92 2.38 0.78 -0.82
CA LEU A 92 2.83 1.34 0.45
C LEU A 92 3.95 2.36 0.18
N SER A 93 3.66 3.64 0.41
CA SER A 93 4.64 4.70 0.17
C SER A 93 4.44 5.91 1.07
N ARG A 94 5.37 6.16 1.99
CA ARG A 94 5.27 7.31 2.91
C ARG A 94 5.06 8.65 2.19
N SER A 95 5.75 8.90 1.07
CA SER A 95 5.71 10.18 0.35
C SER A 95 4.86 10.18 -0.91
N GLY A 96 4.38 9.03 -1.38
CA GLY A 96 3.69 8.88 -2.68
C GLY A 96 4.57 9.15 -3.93
N LYS A 97 5.78 9.66 -3.76
CA LYS A 97 6.60 10.28 -4.83
C LYS A 97 7.86 9.51 -5.20
N SER A 98 8.03 8.28 -4.70
CA SER A 98 9.17 7.43 -5.08
C SER A 98 9.17 7.20 -6.59
N VAL A 99 10.35 7.24 -7.21
CA VAL A 99 10.50 7.18 -8.68
C VAL A 99 9.90 5.91 -9.25
N GLU A 100 10.11 4.79 -8.57
CA GLU A 100 9.61 3.46 -8.95
C GLU A 100 8.08 3.43 -8.89
N ILE A 101 7.48 4.05 -7.87
CA ILE A 101 6.01 4.14 -7.73
C ILE A 101 5.41 4.98 -8.85
N VAL A 102 6.00 6.13 -9.16
CA VAL A 102 5.55 6.99 -10.28
C VAL A 102 5.70 6.27 -11.62
N LYS A 103 6.80 5.52 -11.83
CA LYS A 103 6.98 4.70 -13.04
C LYS A 103 5.96 3.58 -13.12
N LEU A 104 5.68 2.90 -12.01
CA LEU A 104 4.70 1.83 -11.92
C LEU A 104 3.31 2.33 -12.34
N PHE A 105 2.89 3.50 -11.84
CA PHE A 105 1.65 4.17 -12.24
C PHE A 105 1.55 4.40 -13.76
N ASN A 106 2.65 4.76 -14.41
CA ASN A 106 2.65 4.99 -15.85
C ASN A 106 2.54 3.69 -16.67
N ILE A 107 3.13 2.59 -16.19
CA ILE A 107 3.07 1.30 -16.88
C ILE A 107 1.67 0.70 -16.81
N ILE A 108 1.03 0.78 -15.64
CA ILE A 108 -0.31 0.21 -15.43
C ILE A 108 -1.44 1.09 -15.98
N LYS A 109 -1.12 2.30 -16.47
CA LYS A 109 -2.09 3.18 -17.10
C LYS A 109 -2.61 2.53 -18.40
N GLY A 110 -3.89 2.15 -18.39
CA GLY A 110 -4.53 1.47 -19.52
C GLY A 110 -4.54 -0.06 -19.43
N MET A 111 -3.98 -0.63 -18.35
CA MET A 111 -4.18 -2.03 -18.00
C MET A 111 -5.50 -2.19 -17.22
N ASP A 112 -6.06 -3.39 -17.25
CA ASP A 112 -7.15 -3.77 -16.36
C ASP A 112 -6.59 -4.07 -14.96
N THR A 113 -6.13 -3.01 -14.30
CA THR A 113 -5.48 -3.08 -12.99
C THR A 113 -5.92 -1.89 -12.16
N LYS A 114 -6.31 -2.14 -10.91
CA LYS A 114 -6.63 -1.08 -9.94
C LYS A 114 -5.49 -0.87 -8.98
N ILE A 115 -5.43 0.33 -8.40
CA ILE A 115 -4.37 0.70 -7.47
C ILE A 115 -5.00 1.28 -6.21
N ILE A 116 -4.49 0.83 -5.07
CA ILE A 116 -4.84 1.34 -3.75
C ILE A 116 -3.55 1.91 -3.15
N GLY A 117 -3.50 3.23 -2.95
CA GLY A 117 -2.35 3.91 -2.36
C GLY A 117 -2.52 4.06 -0.85
N ILE A 118 -1.52 3.65 -0.08
CA ILE A 118 -1.40 3.92 1.36
C ILE A 118 -0.21 4.86 1.56
N THR A 119 -0.51 6.13 1.78
CA THR A 119 0.46 7.22 1.89
C THR A 119 0.33 7.98 3.20
N ASN A 120 1.37 8.75 3.54
CA ASN A 120 1.36 9.66 4.69
C ASN A 120 1.22 11.14 4.25
N THR A 121 0.92 11.37 2.97
CA THR A 121 0.66 12.67 2.37
C THR A 121 -0.64 12.62 1.58
N PRO A 122 -1.49 13.66 1.66
CA PRO A 122 -2.77 13.71 0.95
C PRO A 122 -2.61 13.91 -0.57
N ASP A 123 -1.49 14.50 -1.01
CA ASP A 123 -1.09 14.64 -2.41
C ASP A 123 -0.25 13.45 -2.88
#